data_AF-A0A9R1QE67-F1
#
_entry.id   AF-A0A9R1QE67-F1
#
_cell.length_a   1.000
_cell.length_b   1.000
_cell.length_c   1.000
_cell.angle_alpha   90.00
_cell.angle_beta   90.00
_cell.angle_gamma   90.00
#
_symmetry.space_group_name_H-M   'P 1'
#
loop_
_entity.id
_entity.type
_entity.pdbx_description
1 polymer ?
#
loop_
_entity_poly.entity_id
_entity_poly.type
_entity_poly.pdbx_seq_one_letter_code
_entity_poly.pdbx_strand_id
1 'polypeptide(L)'
;MSFLWKSSNGGTTEKTLTLEEQQEKQINEVRKQLEEPSSLAIQGFLSDASILRFLRARNWNVQKSSKMLKSAVKWRAAYKPEMISWEEIALEAETGKIYRADYKDKLGRTVLVLRPGLENTTSGKEQIKYLVYSLEKAIMNLTDDQEKMVWMIDFQGWTMGSTPLKVTRETVSVLQDCYPERLGLAILYNPPRLFESFYKIVKPFLDHETSKKVKFVYSNDKESQKIMAEVFDMDKLDSAFGGRNLATFEYSSYAEQMKEDDKKMQSNDAGSDASSEASFYSGTDSPKHEDGEHGAMKKACAT
;
A
#
# COMPACT_ATOMS: atom_id res chain seq x y z
N MET A 1 19.04 53.97 48.65
CA MET A 1 18.74 52.53 48.45
C MET A 1 17.22 52.41 48.33
N SER A 2 16.58 51.77 47.36
CA SER A 2 17.01 50.85 46.30
C SER A 2 15.90 50.77 45.25
N PHE A 3 16.31 50.86 43.99
CA PHE A 3 15.80 50.18 42.79
C PHE A 3 14.29 49.85 42.63
N LEU A 4 13.71 50.54 41.66
CA LEU A 4 12.70 50.04 40.74
C LEU A 4 13.12 48.68 40.14
N TRP A 5 12.26 47.67 40.24
CA TRP A 5 12.26 46.54 39.30
C TRP A 5 10.83 46.31 38.79
N LYS A 6 10.62 46.72 37.54
CA LYS A 6 9.49 46.33 36.70
C LYS A 6 9.70 44.86 36.34
N SER A 7 8.94 43.93 36.90
CA SER A 7 8.88 42.57 36.35
C SER A 7 7.78 42.51 35.30
N SER A 8 8.20 42.62 34.05
CA SER A 8 7.40 42.27 32.88
C SER A 8 7.34 40.74 32.81
N ASN A 9 6.29 40.15 33.39
CA ASN A 9 5.92 38.78 33.04
C ASN A 9 5.10 38.80 31.74
N GLY A 10 5.80 39.03 30.64
CA GLY A 10 5.33 38.60 29.33
C GLY A 10 5.39 37.08 29.31
N GLY A 11 4.37 36.44 29.90
CA GLY A 11 4.16 35.02 29.75
C GLY A 11 3.86 34.75 28.29
N THR A 12 4.88 34.35 27.54
CA THR A 12 4.69 33.71 26.24
C THR A 12 3.89 32.45 26.52
N THR A 13 2.58 32.51 26.31
CA THR A 13 1.74 31.31 26.21
C THR A 13 2.33 30.47 25.09
N GLU A 14 3.13 29.46 25.44
CA GLU A 14 3.49 28.39 24.51
C GLU A 14 2.19 27.79 24.01
N LYS A 15 1.84 28.13 22.77
CA LYS A 15 0.66 27.57 22.10
C LYS A 15 0.97 26.08 21.88
N THR A 16 0.41 25.23 22.73
CA THR A 16 0.52 23.78 22.57
C THR A 16 -0.17 23.41 21.26
N LEU A 17 0.61 22.93 20.29
CA LEU A 17 0.08 22.47 19.01
C LEU A 17 -0.84 21.26 19.23
N THR A 18 -1.96 21.24 18.50
CA THR A 18 -2.83 20.07 18.37
C THR A 18 -2.08 18.90 17.74
N LEU A 19 -2.60 17.68 17.90
CA LEU A 19 -1.98 16.50 17.28
C LEU A 19 -1.88 16.61 15.76
N GLU A 20 -2.92 17.16 15.12
CA GLU A 20 -2.97 17.36 13.67
C GLU A 20 -1.89 18.36 13.21
N GLU A 21 -1.76 19.51 13.89
CA GLU A 21 -0.70 20.49 13.59
C GLU A 21 0.71 19.89 13.81
N GLN A 22 0.89 19.04 14.82
CA GLN A 22 2.15 18.33 15.04
C GLN A 22 2.47 17.35 13.91
N GLN A 23 1.45 16.61 13.43
CA GLN A 23 1.60 15.68 12.31
C GLN A 23 1.94 16.43 11.02
N GLU A 24 1.20 17.48 10.68
CA GLU A 24 1.43 18.30 9.50
C GLU A 24 2.83 18.91 9.51
N LYS A 25 3.28 19.43 10.66
CA LYS A 25 4.65 19.93 10.81
C LYS A 25 5.71 18.87 10.49
N GLN A 26 5.53 17.64 10.95
CA GLN A 26 6.48 16.56 10.68
C GLN A 26 6.42 16.08 9.23
N ILE A 27 5.23 16.00 8.62
CA ILE A 27 5.06 15.70 7.20
C ILE A 27 5.84 16.71 6.35
N ASN A 28 5.65 18.01 6.65
CA ASN A 28 6.32 19.09 5.93
C ASN A 28 7.85 19.04 6.10
N GLU A 29 8.34 18.65 7.29
CA GLU A 29 9.79 18.49 7.50
C GLU A 29 10.36 17.29 6.73
N VAL A 30 9.62 16.19 6.60
CA VAL A 30 10.02 15.07 5.72
C VAL A 30 10.03 15.54 4.26
N ARG A 31 8.98 16.24 3.80
CA ARG A 31 8.87 16.76 2.42
C ARG A 31 10.06 17.62 2.01
N LYS A 32 10.50 18.53 2.88
CA LYS A 32 11.69 19.39 2.61
C LYS A 32 12.96 18.59 2.32
N GLN A 33 13.03 17.34 2.78
CA GLN A 33 14.18 16.49 2.54
C GLN A 33 14.03 15.64 1.28
N LEU A 34 12.84 15.53 0.70
CA LEU A 34 12.59 14.76 -0.51
C LEU A 34 12.97 15.56 -1.76
N GLU A 35 13.31 14.82 -2.82
CA GLU A 35 13.48 15.38 -4.16
C GLU A 35 12.11 15.50 -4.83
N GLU A 36 12.03 16.31 -5.89
CA GLU A 36 10.83 16.41 -6.70
C GLU A 36 10.42 15.04 -7.26
N PRO A 37 9.13 14.69 -7.26
CA PRO A 37 8.66 13.41 -7.77
C PRO A 37 9.06 13.21 -9.24
N SER A 38 9.66 12.06 -9.56
CA SER A 38 10.08 11.73 -10.93
C SER A 38 8.95 11.27 -11.84
N SER A 39 7.77 11.00 -11.29
CA SER A 39 6.56 10.58 -12.03
C SER A 39 5.30 10.80 -11.18
N LEU A 40 4.14 10.74 -11.82
CA LEU A 40 2.84 10.82 -11.15
C LEU A 40 2.63 9.69 -10.13
N ALA A 41 3.04 8.46 -10.47
CA ALA A 41 3.03 7.34 -9.53
C ALA A 41 3.85 7.61 -8.27
N ILE A 42 5.03 8.24 -8.40
CA ILE A 42 5.84 8.65 -7.24
C ILE A 42 5.16 9.79 -6.48
N GLN A 43 4.56 10.76 -7.17
CA GLN A 43 3.81 11.84 -6.53
C GLN A 43 2.65 11.29 -5.68
N GLY A 44 1.85 10.37 -6.23
CA GLY A 44 0.77 9.69 -5.50
C GLY A 44 1.29 8.88 -4.31
N PHE A 45 2.44 8.21 -4.47
CA PHE A 45 3.11 7.51 -3.38
C PHE A 45 3.57 8.46 -2.25
N LEU A 46 3.89 9.72 -2.54
CA LEU A 46 4.33 10.74 -1.58
C LEU A 46 3.19 11.55 -0.91
N SER A 47 1.99 10.95 -0.83
CA SER A 47 0.85 11.50 -0.08
C SER A 47 1.12 11.63 1.44
N ASP A 48 0.33 12.47 2.11
CA ASP A 48 0.39 12.66 3.58
C ASP A 48 0.24 11.33 4.32
N ALA A 49 -0.74 10.52 3.92
CA ALA A 49 -0.99 9.19 4.48
C ALA A 49 0.24 8.28 4.36
N SER A 50 0.92 8.29 3.20
CA SER A 50 2.19 7.58 3.04
C SER A 50 3.27 8.10 3.97
N ILE A 51 3.51 9.41 4.00
CA ILE A 51 4.55 10.01 4.85
C ILE A 51 4.29 9.67 6.33
N LEU A 52 3.04 9.72 6.78
CA LEU A 52 2.63 9.32 8.12
C LEU A 52 2.93 7.85 8.43
N ARG A 53 2.74 6.92 7.48
CA ARG A 53 3.13 5.51 7.65
C ARG A 53 4.63 5.36 7.88
N PHE A 54 5.46 6.08 7.12
CA PHE A 54 6.92 6.06 7.30
C PHE A 54 7.35 6.69 8.62
N LEU A 55 6.71 7.80 9.04
CA LEU A 55 6.93 8.42 10.35
C LEU A 55 6.62 7.45 11.49
N ARG A 56 5.44 6.83 11.48
CA ARG A 56 5.05 5.83 12.50
C ARG A 56 6.03 4.65 12.54
N ALA A 57 6.42 4.12 11.39
CA ALA A 57 7.38 3.01 11.30
C ALA A 57 8.78 3.34 11.82
N ARG A 58 9.10 4.62 12.03
CA ARG A 58 10.39 5.07 12.60
C ARG A 58 10.18 5.91 13.87
N ASN A 59 9.10 5.67 14.60
CA ASN A 59 8.78 6.31 15.89
C ASN A 59 8.85 7.84 15.81
N TRP A 60 8.30 8.41 14.73
CA TRP A 60 8.26 9.85 14.45
C TRP A 60 9.65 10.51 14.35
N ASN A 61 10.70 9.72 14.12
CA ASN A 61 12.03 10.25 13.85
C ASN A 61 12.12 10.69 12.38
N VAL A 62 12.04 11.99 12.15
CA VAL A 62 12.05 12.59 10.81
C VAL A 62 13.24 12.10 9.97
N GLN A 63 14.47 12.14 10.48
CA GLN A 63 15.67 11.77 9.71
C GLN A 63 15.66 10.30 9.27
N LYS A 64 15.29 9.38 10.18
CA LYS A 64 15.16 7.96 9.85
C LYS A 64 14.00 7.71 8.88
N SER A 65 12.90 8.43 9.03
CA SER A 65 11.71 8.34 8.17
C SER A 65 12.02 8.81 6.76
N SER A 66 12.64 9.98 6.61
CA SER A 66 13.07 10.53 5.32
C SER A 66 14.05 9.60 4.62
N LYS A 67 15.06 9.08 5.34
CA LYS A 67 16.02 8.13 4.75
C LYS A 67 15.31 6.89 4.20
N MET A 68 14.41 6.31 4.99
CA MET A 68 13.64 5.13 4.59
C MET A 68 12.71 5.43 3.40
N LEU A 69 12.01 6.56 3.42
CA LEU A 69 11.11 6.97 2.35
C LEU A 69 11.87 7.23 1.05
N LYS A 70 13.05 7.87 1.10
CA LYS A 70 13.93 8.03 -0.09
C LYS A 70 14.34 6.68 -0.68
N SER A 71 14.72 5.72 0.17
CA SER A 71 15.05 4.37 -0.29
C SER A 71 13.83 3.69 -0.94
N ALA A 72 12.63 3.85 -0.37
CA ALA A 72 11.40 3.32 -0.95
C ALA A 72 11.05 3.98 -2.30
N VAL A 73 11.19 5.31 -2.41
CA VAL A 73 10.99 6.04 -3.69
C VAL A 73 11.96 5.56 -4.75
N LYS A 74 13.25 5.41 -4.42
CA LYS A 74 14.26 4.88 -5.34
C LYS A 74 13.92 3.44 -5.77
N TRP A 75 13.47 2.61 -4.84
CA TRP A 75 13.02 1.26 -5.15
C TRP A 75 11.81 1.28 -6.08
N ARG A 76 10.76 2.07 -5.79
CA ARG A 76 9.56 2.18 -6.64
C ARG A 76 9.91 2.68 -8.04
N ALA A 77 10.76 3.70 -8.17
CA ALA A 77 11.18 4.22 -9.47
C ALA A 77 11.89 3.16 -10.33
N ALA A 78 12.67 2.27 -9.70
CA ALA A 78 13.37 1.19 -10.39
C ALA A 78 12.49 -0.05 -10.63
N TYR A 79 11.66 -0.43 -9.67
CA TYR A 79 10.87 -1.65 -9.66
C TYR A 79 9.53 -1.51 -10.40
N LYS A 80 8.96 -0.30 -10.39
CA LYS A 80 7.69 0.07 -11.02
C LYS A 80 6.53 -0.88 -10.67
N PRO A 81 6.20 -1.03 -9.37
CA PRO A 81 5.16 -1.94 -8.92
C PRO A 81 3.79 -1.66 -9.57
N GLU A 82 3.51 -0.41 -9.91
CA GLU A 82 2.30 0.02 -10.61
C GLU A 82 2.18 -0.49 -12.06
N MET A 83 3.28 -0.93 -12.66
CA MET A 83 3.32 -1.40 -14.05
C MET A 83 3.19 -2.92 -14.18
N ILE A 84 3.19 -3.66 -13.06
CA ILE A 84 3.09 -5.12 -13.10
C ILE A 84 1.67 -5.51 -13.52
N SER A 85 1.54 -6.30 -14.59
CA SER A 85 0.24 -6.81 -15.05
C SER A 85 -0.05 -8.24 -14.59
N TRP A 86 -1.33 -8.62 -14.63
CA TRP A 86 -1.79 -9.98 -14.39
C TRP A 86 -1.06 -11.00 -15.26
N GLU A 87 -0.86 -10.70 -16.54
CA GLU A 87 -0.20 -11.62 -17.48
C GLU A 87 1.23 -11.98 -17.06
N GLU A 88 1.95 -11.07 -16.39
CA GLU A 88 3.29 -11.35 -15.88
C GLU A 88 3.30 -12.30 -14.69
N ILE A 89 2.23 -12.29 -13.89
CA ILE A 89 2.15 -13.03 -12.62
C ILE A 89 1.15 -14.19 -12.64
N ALA A 90 0.46 -14.41 -13.76
CA ALA A 90 -0.62 -15.40 -13.89
C ALA A 90 -0.17 -16.80 -13.44
N LEU A 91 1.04 -17.21 -13.83
CA LEU A 91 1.65 -18.48 -13.42
C LEU A 91 1.82 -18.58 -11.90
N GLU A 92 2.26 -17.50 -11.24
CA GLU A 92 2.41 -17.46 -9.78
C GLU A 92 1.05 -17.54 -9.07
N ALA A 93 -0.02 -17.06 -9.73
CA ALA A 93 -1.36 -17.00 -9.17
C ALA A 93 -2.19 -18.29 -9.35
N GLU A 94 -1.78 -19.22 -10.22
CA GLU A 94 -2.57 -20.42 -10.60
C GLU A 94 -3.10 -21.24 -9.43
N THR A 95 -2.32 -21.37 -8.36
CA THR A 95 -2.70 -22.17 -7.18
C THR A 95 -3.42 -21.35 -6.10
N GLY A 96 -3.57 -20.04 -6.29
CA GLY A 96 -4.13 -19.15 -5.29
C GLY A 96 -3.29 -19.10 -4.01
N LYS A 97 -1.97 -19.24 -4.11
CA LYS A 97 -1.04 -19.13 -2.97
C LYS A 97 -1.02 -17.74 -2.33
N ILE A 98 -1.43 -16.72 -3.06
CA ILE A 98 -1.79 -15.40 -2.54
C ILE A 98 -3.05 -14.98 -3.28
N TYR A 99 -4.05 -14.42 -2.60
CA TYR A 99 -5.17 -13.78 -3.28
C TYR A 99 -5.85 -12.74 -2.38
N ARG A 100 -6.48 -11.73 -2.99
CA ARG A 100 -7.37 -10.82 -2.28
C ARG A 100 -8.75 -11.47 -2.15
N ALA A 101 -9.26 -11.58 -0.93
CA ALA A 101 -10.62 -12.07 -0.72
C ALA A 101 -11.67 -11.07 -1.23
N ASP A 102 -12.83 -11.58 -1.61
CA ASP A 102 -14.00 -10.78 -2.01
C ASP A 102 -14.79 -10.23 -0.81
N TYR A 103 -14.43 -10.64 0.40
CA TYR A 103 -14.95 -10.11 1.66
C TYR A 103 -13.93 -9.23 2.40
N LYS A 104 -14.48 -8.43 3.32
CA LYS A 104 -13.73 -7.59 4.25
C LYS A 104 -13.93 -8.10 5.67
N ASP A 105 -13.06 -7.70 6.58
CA ASP A 105 -13.33 -7.89 8.00
C ASP A 105 -14.44 -6.93 8.47
N LYS A 106 -14.90 -7.09 9.72
CA LYS A 106 -15.95 -6.25 10.31
C LYS A 106 -15.56 -4.78 10.48
N LEU A 107 -14.28 -4.45 10.32
CA LEU A 107 -13.77 -3.07 10.34
C LEU A 107 -13.60 -2.49 8.92
N GLY A 108 -14.03 -3.21 7.87
CA GLY A 108 -13.93 -2.75 6.48
C GLY A 108 -12.55 -2.95 5.84
N ARG A 109 -11.62 -3.63 6.52
CA ARG A 109 -10.27 -3.88 6.00
C ARG A 109 -10.29 -4.98 4.95
N THR A 110 -9.58 -4.74 3.86
CA THR A 110 -9.32 -5.75 2.82
C THR A 110 -8.55 -6.93 3.41
N VAL A 111 -8.96 -8.14 3.04
CA VAL A 111 -8.33 -9.38 3.48
C VAL A 111 -7.43 -9.91 2.36
N LEU A 112 -6.14 -10.04 2.65
CA LEU A 112 -5.18 -10.70 1.79
C LEU A 112 -4.94 -12.11 2.35
N VAL A 113 -5.24 -13.13 1.57
CA VAL A 113 -5.04 -14.53 1.94
C VAL A 113 -3.68 -14.98 1.39
N LEU A 114 -2.88 -15.62 2.23
CA LEU A 114 -1.59 -16.21 1.90
C LEU A 114 -1.63 -17.69 2.27
N ARG A 115 -1.39 -18.58 1.30
CA ARG A 115 -1.40 -20.03 1.45
C ARG A 115 -0.04 -20.58 1.03
N PRO A 116 1.01 -20.40 1.86
CA PRO A 116 2.36 -20.81 1.48
C PRO A 116 2.49 -22.31 1.18
N GLY A 117 1.59 -23.16 1.70
CA GLY A 117 1.53 -24.58 1.33
C GLY A 117 1.18 -24.86 -0.14
N LEU A 118 0.70 -23.85 -0.88
CA LEU A 118 0.33 -23.95 -2.30
C LEU A 118 1.41 -23.38 -3.23
N GLU A 119 2.65 -23.24 -2.76
CA GLU A 119 3.77 -22.80 -3.58
C GLU A 119 3.95 -23.70 -4.81
N ASN A 120 3.97 -23.09 -6.00
CA ASN A 120 3.98 -23.76 -7.29
C ASN A 120 5.20 -23.41 -8.14
N THR A 121 6.03 -22.47 -7.71
CA THR A 121 7.23 -22.04 -8.43
C THR A 121 8.45 -22.03 -7.51
N THR A 122 9.64 -21.85 -8.09
CA THR A 122 10.92 -21.83 -7.35
C THR A 122 11.67 -20.51 -7.50
N SER A 123 11.19 -19.61 -8.37
CA SER A 123 11.82 -18.32 -8.62
C SER A 123 11.42 -17.33 -7.54
N GLY A 124 12.31 -17.11 -6.57
CA GLY A 124 12.09 -16.11 -5.53
C GLY A 124 11.80 -14.70 -6.08
N LYS A 125 12.37 -14.35 -7.24
CA LYS A 125 12.11 -13.06 -7.90
C LYS A 125 10.65 -12.94 -8.35
N GLU A 126 10.11 -13.98 -8.99
CA GLU A 126 8.72 -13.97 -9.47
C GLU A 126 7.73 -14.07 -8.30
N GLN A 127 8.08 -14.82 -7.25
CA GLN A 127 7.31 -14.87 -6.00
C GLN A 127 7.21 -13.49 -5.33
N ILE A 128 8.31 -12.73 -5.28
CA ILE A 128 8.32 -11.37 -4.75
C ILE A 128 7.55 -10.42 -5.67
N LYS A 129 7.65 -10.58 -6.99
CA LYS A 129 6.83 -9.82 -7.94
C LYS A 129 5.34 -10.06 -7.71
N TYR A 130 4.93 -11.31 -7.52
CA TYR A 130 3.54 -11.66 -7.25
C TYR A 130 3.04 -11.12 -5.90
N LEU A 131 3.89 -11.17 -4.86
CA LEU A 131 3.58 -10.53 -3.58
C LEU A 131 3.36 -9.02 -3.75
N VAL A 132 4.27 -8.33 -4.43
CA VAL A 132 4.17 -6.88 -4.66
C VAL A 132 2.92 -6.53 -5.46
N TYR A 133 2.64 -7.26 -6.54
CA TYR A 133 1.41 -7.11 -7.30
C TYR A 133 0.17 -7.27 -6.42
N SER A 134 0.12 -8.34 -5.62
CA SER A 134 -1.00 -8.61 -4.71
C SER A 134 -1.18 -7.50 -3.66
N LEU A 135 -0.08 -6.93 -3.15
CA LEU A 135 -0.12 -5.81 -2.21
C LEU A 135 -0.68 -4.53 -2.86
N GLU A 136 -0.20 -4.15 -4.05
CA GLU A 136 -0.68 -2.96 -4.76
C GLU A 136 -2.19 -3.07 -5.04
N LYS A 137 -2.65 -4.24 -5.50
CA LYS A 137 -4.08 -4.47 -5.79
C LYS A 137 -4.94 -4.54 -4.53
N ALA A 138 -4.40 -5.05 -3.43
CA ALA A 138 -5.09 -5.03 -2.14
C ALA A 138 -5.17 -3.60 -1.57
N ILE A 139 -4.12 -2.79 -1.72
CA ILE A 139 -4.09 -1.37 -1.32
C ILE A 139 -5.09 -0.56 -2.14
N MET A 140 -5.14 -0.76 -3.46
CA MET A 140 -6.09 -0.10 -4.35
C MET A 140 -7.57 -0.34 -3.96
N ASN A 141 -7.84 -1.45 -3.28
CA ASN A 141 -9.19 -1.85 -2.87
C ASN A 141 -9.47 -1.63 -1.37
N LEU A 142 -8.60 -0.89 -0.68
CA LEU A 142 -8.92 -0.32 0.62
C LEU A 142 -9.99 0.77 0.46
N THR A 143 -10.84 0.93 1.46
CA THR A 143 -11.73 2.09 1.54
C THR A 143 -10.90 3.31 1.98
N ASP A 144 -11.38 4.52 1.66
CA ASP A 144 -10.63 5.77 1.89
C ASP A 144 -10.23 5.98 3.37
N ASP A 145 -10.97 5.38 4.31
CA ASP A 145 -10.73 5.42 5.75
C ASP A 145 -9.75 4.32 6.25
N GLN A 146 -9.30 3.42 5.37
CA GLN A 146 -8.47 2.27 5.75
C GLN A 146 -7.08 2.34 5.13
N GLU A 147 -6.05 2.32 5.99
CA GLU A 147 -4.65 2.22 5.54
C GLU A 147 -4.09 0.79 5.64
N LYS A 148 -4.79 -0.09 6.36
CA LYS A 148 -4.31 -1.38 6.85
C LYS A 148 -5.17 -2.53 6.35
N MET A 149 -4.55 -3.69 6.20
CA MET A 149 -5.18 -4.93 5.73
C MET A 149 -5.14 -6.02 6.81
N VAL A 150 -6.01 -7.02 6.65
CA VAL A 150 -5.91 -8.28 7.39
C VAL A 150 -5.19 -9.30 6.54
N TRP A 151 -4.22 -10.01 7.12
CA TRP A 151 -3.51 -11.09 6.44
C TRP A 151 -3.99 -12.42 7.03
N MET A 152 -4.68 -13.21 6.21
CA MET A 152 -5.12 -14.56 6.56
C MET A 152 -4.09 -15.54 6.01
N ILE A 153 -3.27 -16.12 6.88
CA ILE A 153 -2.18 -17.02 6.49
C ILE A 153 -2.60 -18.45 6.80
N ASP A 154 -2.93 -19.20 5.75
CA ASP A 154 -3.32 -20.61 5.84
C ASP A 154 -2.10 -21.53 5.75
N PHE A 155 -1.88 -22.30 6.80
CA PHE A 155 -0.77 -23.25 6.86
C PHE A 155 -1.14 -24.65 6.38
N GLN A 156 -2.33 -24.86 5.81
CA GLN A 156 -2.65 -26.13 5.16
C GLN A 156 -1.62 -26.45 4.06
N GLY A 157 -1.06 -27.66 4.12
CA GLY A 157 -0.02 -28.12 3.19
C GLY A 157 1.35 -27.45 3.37
N TRP A 158 1.52 -26.53 4.33
CA TRP A 158 2.80 -25.86 4.54
C TRP A 158 3.88 -26.82 5.03
N THR A 159 5.06 -26.69 4.44
CA THR A 159 6.30 -27.35 4.88
C THR A 159 7.42 -26.32 5.00
N MET A 160 8.55 -26.69 5.62
CA MET A 160 9.71 -25.79 5.68
C MET A 160 10.24 -25.41 4.28
N GLY A 161 10.07 -26.29 3.29
CA GLY A 161 10.45 -26.03 1.90
C GLY A 161 9.56 -25.01 1.20
N SER A 162 8.31 -24.86 1.66
CA SER A 162 7.34 -23.88 1.15
C SER A 162 7.73 -22.43 1.43
N THR A 163 8.62 -22.18 2.40
CA THR A 163 9.07 -20.82 2.76
C THR A 163 10.59 -20.76 2.87
N PRO A 164 11.33 -20.74 1.75
CA PRO A 164 12.78 -20.63 1.77
C PRO A 164 13.24 -19.36 2.49
N LEU A 165 14.22 -19.48 3.39
CA LEU A 165 14.69 -18.35 4.22
C LEU A 165 15.10 -17.10 3.41
N LYS A 166 15.63 -17.29 2.20
CA LYS A 166 15.99 -16.17 1.31
C LYS A 166 14.76 -15.37 0.90
N VAL A 167 13.71 -16.04 0.41
CA VAL A 167 12.45 -15.42 -0.01
C VAL A 167 11.73 -14.79 1.19
N THR A 168 11.76 -15.46 2.35
CA THR A 168 11.22 -14.91 3.61
C THR A 168 11.91 -13.60 4.00
N ARG A 169 13.24 -13.53 3.92
CA ARG A 169 13.98 -12.28 4.23
C ARG A 169 13.67 -11.16 3.24
N GLU A 170 13.59 -11.49 1.96
CA GLU A 170 13.25 -10.52 0.91
C GLU A 170 11.82 -10.00 1.07
N THR A 171 10.87 -10.89 1.37
CA THR A 171 9.49 -10.55 1.74
C THR A 171 9.46 -9.57 2.91
N VAL A 172 10.18 -9.87 4.01
CA VAL A 172 10.23 -8.97 5.17
C VAL A 172 10.84 -7.61 4.80
N SER A 173 11.93 -7.57 4.03
CA SER A 173 12.53 -6.30 3.59
C SER A 173 11.58 -5.47 2.73
N VAL A 174 10.90 -6.07 1.75
CA VAL A 174 9.89 -5.37 0.93
C VAL A 174 8.78 -4.80 1.81
N LEU A 175 8.23 -5.62 2.71
CA LEU A 175 7.13 -5.20 3.59
C LEU A 175 7.55 -4.09 4.55
N GLN A 176 8.74 -4.18 5.14
CA GLN A 176 9.22 -3.19 6.09
C GLN A 176 9.63 -1.90 5.40
N ASP A 177 10.40 -2.00 4.31
CA ASP A 177 11.06 -0.84 3.70
C ASP A 177 10.16 -0.12 2.70
N CYS A 178 9.27 -0.84 2.00
CA CYS A 178 8.45 -0.29 0.93
C CYS A 178 6.95 -0.20 1.29
N TYR A 179 6.46 -1.05 2.19
CA TYR A 179 5.04 -1.10 2.60
C TYR A 179 4.83 -0.96 4.13
N PRO A 180 5.50 0.00 4.80
CA PRO A 180 5.40 0.14 6.25
C PRO A 180 3.96 0.40 6.70
N GLU A 181 3.62 -0.08 7.89
CA GLU A 181 2.33 0.18 8.54
C GLU A 181 1.09 -0.28 7.75
N ARG A 182 1.23 -1.24 6.82
CA ARG A 182 0.10 -1.85 6.09
C ARG A 182 -0.58 -3.02 6.81
N LEU A 183 0.08 -3.65 7.79
CA LEU A 183 -0.51 -4.75 8.55
C LEU A 183 -1.40 -4.23 9.68
N GLY A 184 -2.68 -4.59 9.64
CA GLY A 184 -3.66 -4.36 10.71
C GLY A 184 -3.81 -5.55 11.65
N LEU A 185 -3.93 -6.76 11.10
CA LEU A 185 -4.07 -8.02 11.83
C LEU A 185 -3.48 -9.15 10.99
N ALA A 186 -2.71 -10.05 11.59
CA ALA A 186 -2.24 -11.29 10.97
C ALA A 186 -2.89 -12.47 11.68
N ILE A 187 -3.64 -13.28 10.95
CA ILE A 187 -4.24 -14.53 11.43
C ILE A 187 -3.43 -15.67 10.85
N LEU A 188 -2.83 -16.48 11.71
CA LEU A 188 -2.10 -17.68 11.35
C LEU A 188 -3.05 -18.84 11.59
N TYR A 189 -3.64 -19.35 10.51
CA TYR A 189 -4.69 -20.35 10.52
C TYR A 189 -4.11 -21.76 10.38
N ASN A 190 -4.44 -22.63 11.34
CA ASN A 190 -3.94 -24.00 11.47
C ASN A 190 -2.41 -24.18 11.31
N PRO A 191 -1.55 -23.32 11.92
CA PRO A 191 -0.11 -23.52 11.84
C PRO A 191 0.29 -24.89 12.46
N PRO A 192 1.07 -25.73 11.75
CA PRO A 192 1.49 -27.02 12.29
C PRO A 192 2.38 -26.82 13.51
N ARG A 193 2.49 -27.84 14.39
CA ARG A 193 3.35 -27.75 15.59
C ARG A 193 4.80 -27.33 15.29
N LEU A 194 5.34 -27.78 14.15
CA LEU A 194 6.68 -27.40 13.69
C LEU A 194 6.82 -25.89 13.40
N PHE A 195 5.72 -25.21 13.10
CA PHE A 195 5.72 -23.77 12.83
C PHE A 195 6.18 -22.96 14.05
N GLU A 196 5.95 -23.40 15.29
CA GLU A 196 6.44 -22.67 16.48
C GLU A 196 7.96 -22.47 16.45
N SER A 197 8.71 -23.49 15.99
CA SER A 197 10.15 -23.41 15.82
C SER A 197 10.53 -22.46 14.69
N PHE A 198 9.79 -22.48 13.58
CA PHE A 198 9.99 -21.51 12.49
C PHE A 198 9.66 -20.08 12.92
N TYR A 199 8.59 -19.88 13.70
CA TYR A 199 8.18 -18.60 14.22
C TYR A 199 9.27 -17.97 15.08
N LYS A 200 9.98 -18.76 15.90
CA LYS A 200 11.15 -18.27 16.65
C LYS A 200 12.29 -17.77 15.76
N ILE A 201 12.44 -18.31 14.55
CA ILE A 201 13.44 -17.87 13.56
C ILE A 201 13.00 -16.57 12.87
N VAL A 202 11.70 -16.42 12.58
CA VAL A 202 11.19 -15.22 11.89
C VAL A 202 10.88 -14.04 12.82
N LYS A 203 10.56 -14.32 14.10
CA LYS A 203 10.20 -13.33 15.11
C LYS A 203 11.22 -12.19 15.28
N PRO A 204 12.56 -12.42 15.24
CA PRO A 204 13.54 -11.33 15.30
C PRO A 204 13.41 -10.29 14.19
N PHE A 205 12.76 -10.64 13.07
CA PHE A 205 12.51 -9.71 11.98
C PHE A 205 11.18 -8.96 12.13
N LEU A 206 10.32 -9.35 13.08
CA LEU A 206 9.07 -8.67 13.38
C LEU A 206 9.31 -7.66 14.50
N ASP A 207 8.92 -6.40 14.29
CA ASP A 207 8.93 -5.42 15.37
C ASP A 207 7.88 -5.78 16.46
N HIS A 208 7.97 -5.11 17.61
CA HIS A 208 7.11 -5.34 18.76
C HIS A 208 5.63 -5.08 18.46
N GLU A 209 5.31 -4.05 17.68
CA GLU A 209 3.92 -3.71 17.34
C GLU A 209 3.33 -4.70 16.34
N THR A 210 4.15 -5.20 15.41
CA THR A 210 3.78 -6.27 14.49
C THR A 210 3.46 -7.56 15.26
N SER A 211 4.25 -7.92 16.27
CA SER A 211 4.02 -9.13 17.08
C SER A 211 2.67 -9.11 17.82
N LYS A 212 2.19 -7.95 18.28
CA LYS A 212 0.87 -7.81 18.94
C LYS A 212 -0.31 -8.05 17.99
N LYS A 213 -0.11 -7.88 16.69
CA LYS A 213 -1.13 -8.04 15.65
C LYS A 213 -1.27 -9.50 15.20
N VAL A 214 -0.43 -10.40 15.68
CA VAL A 214 -0.44 -11.82 15.29
C VAL A 214 -1.42 -12.61 16.17
N LYS A 215 -2.33 -13.34 15.55
CA LYS A 215 -3.27 -14.26 16.21
C LYS A 215 -3.08 -15.66 15.63
N PHE A 216 -2.88 -16.64 16.51
CA PHE A 216 -2.87 -18.05 16.14
C PHE A 216 -4.30 -18.58 16.26
N VAL A 217 -4.81 -19.19 15.19
CA VAL A 217 -6.18 -19.69 15.11
C VAL A 217 -6.13 -21.16 14.68
N TYR A 218 -6.80 -22.02 15.43
CA TYR A 218 -6.94 -23.43 15.14
C TYR A 218 -8.41 -23.78 14.90
N SER A 219 -8.71 -24.41 13.77
CA SER A 219 -10.08 -24.75 13.34
C SER A 219 -10.86 -25.62 14.33
N ASN A 220 -10.16 -26.45 15.10
CA ASN A 220 -10.72 -27.34 16.11
C ASN A 220 -10.79 -26.73 17.53
N ASP A 221 -10.37 -25.48 17.70
CA ASP A 221 -10.36 -24.78 18.98
C ASP A 221 -11.50 -23.76 19.08
N LYS A 222 -12.27 -23.82 20.17
CA LYS A 222 -13.47 -22.99 20.35
C LYS A 222 -13.14 -21.51 20.56
N GLU A 223 -12.03 -21.18 21.23
CA GLU A 223 -11.63 -19.78 21.41
C GLU A 223 -11.14 -19.18 20.09
N SER A 224 -10.40 -19.96 19.29
CA SER A 224 -10.02 -19.62 17.92
C SER A 224 -11.23 -19.32 17.03
N GLN A 225 -12.30 -20.12 17.12
CA GLN A 225 -13.55 -19.86 16.41
C GLN A 225 -14.22 -18.55 16.85
N LYS A 226 -14.17 -18.20 18.14
CA LYS A 226 -14.67 -16.90 18.63
C LYS A 226 -13.86 -15.74 18.07
N ILE A 227 -12.53 -15.85 18.03
CA ILE A 227 -11.66 -14.83 17.40
C ILE A 227 -12.09 -14.59 15.95
N MET A 228 -12.31 -15.66 15.18
CA MET A 228 -12.76 -15.55 13.79
C MET A 228 -14.14 -14.87 13.69
N ALA A 229 -15.08 -15.24 14.56
CA ALA A 229 -16.41 -14.64 14.60
C ALA A 229 -16.41 -13.17 15.08
N GLU A 230 -15.45 -12.75 15.89
CA GLU A 230 -15.26 -11.35 16.28
C GLU A 230 -14.70 -10.51 15.13
N VAL A 231 -13.81 -11.09 14.32
CA VAL A 231 -13.13 -10.38 13.22
C VAL A 231 -13.98 -10.36 11.95
N PHE A 232 -14.68 -11.43 11.62
CA PHE A 232 -15.36 -11.59 10.34
C PHE A 232 -16.87 -11.77 10.46
N ASP A 233 -17.56 -11.38 9.39
CA ASP A 233 -18.91 -11.86 9.11
C ASP A 233 -18.83 -13.32 8.65
N MET A 234 -19.32 -14.24 9.50
CA MET A 234 -19.20 -15.66 9.27
C MET A 234 -20.05 -16.16 8.08
N ASP A 235 -21.02 -15.38 7.59
CA ASP A 235 -21.75 -15.70 6.35
C ASP A 235 -20.93 -15.40 5.09
N LYS A 236 -19.98 -14.48 5.18
CA LYS A 236 -19.12 -14.06 4.06
C LYS A 236 -17.76 -14.75 4.05
N LEU A 237 -17.24 -15.08 5.23
CA LEU A 237 -15.96 -15.75 5.39
C LEU A 237 -15.97 -17.12 4.68
N ASP A 238 -14.88 -17.44 3.98
CA ASP A 238 -14.69 -18.72 3.31
C ASP A 238 -14.83 -19.90 4.29
N SER A 239 -15.48 -20.96 3.83
CA SER A 239 -15.60 -22.22 4.56
C SER A 239 -14.25 -22.87 4.87
N ALA A 240 -13.22 -22.62 4.05
CA ALA A 240 -11.84 -23.00 4.34
C ALA A 240 -11.32 -22.42 5.68
N PHE A 241 -11.83 -21.26 6.09
CA PHE A 241 -11.47 -20.58 7.33
C PHE A 241 -12.57 -20.70 8.42
N GLY A 242 -13.48 -21.66 8.28
CA GLY A 242 -14.55 -21.93 9.24
C GLY A 242 -15.79 -21.04 9.08
N GLY A 243 -15.89 -20.28 7.99
CA GLY A 243 -17.10 -19.54 7.64
C GLY A 243 -18.16 -20.39 6.94
N ARG A 244 -19.24 -19.75 6.49
CA ARG A 244 -20.38 -20.37 5.81
C ARG A 244 -20.41 -20.09 4.30
N ASN A 245 -19.51 -19.26 3.79
CA ASN A 245 -19.38 -19.05 2.35
C ASN A 245 -18.72 -20.28 1.71
N LEU A 246 -19.46 -20.94 0.83
CA LEU A 246 -18.97 -22.12 0.11
C LEU A 246 -18.10 -21.75 -1.10
N ALA A 247 -18.10 -20.49 -1.50
CA ALA A 247 -17.17 -20.01 -2.52
C ALA A 247 -15.74 -20.21 -2.00
N THR A 248 -14.92 -20.87 -2.81
CA THR A 248 -13.48 -20.96 -2.61
C THR A 248 -12.77 -20.11 -3.65
N PHE A 249 -11.46 -19.92 -3.48
CA PHE A 249 -10.65 -19.34 -4.54
C PHE A 249 -10.86 -20.09 -5.86
N GLU A 250 -11.34 -19.37 -6.88
CA GLU A 250 -11.50 -19.85 -8.25
C GLU A 250 -10.62 -19.01 -9.17
N TYR A 251 -9.64 -19.65 -9.81
CA TYR A 251 -8.60 -18.96 -10.56
C TYR A 251 -9.17 -18.08 -11.68
N SER A 252 -10.14 -18.58 -12.46
CA SER A 252 -10.71 -17.81 -13.58
C SER A 252 -11.41 -16.54 -13.13
N SER A 253 -12.25 -16.63 -12.08
CA SER A 253 -12.95 -15.47 -11.52
C SER A 253 -11.98 -14.47 -10.90
N TYR A 254 -10.95 -14.96 -10.21
CA TYR A 254 -9.89 -14.11 -9.68
C TYR A 254 -9.11 -13.42 -10.80
N ALA A 255 -8.73 -14.14 -11.86
CA ALA A 255 -8.02 -13.59 -13.01
C ALA A 255 -8.82 -12.47 -13.69
N GLU A 256 -10.13 -12.64 -13.88
CA GLU A 256 -11.00 -11.60 -14.42
C GLU A 256 -11.02 -10.35 -13.54
N GLN A 257 -11.15 -10.53 -12.22
CA GLN A 257 -11.12 -9.43 -11.26
C GLN A 257 -9.79 -8.67 -11.30
N MET A 258 -8.66 -9.38 -11.35
CA MET A 258 -7.33 -8.79 -11.31
C MET A 258 -6.99 -8.05 -12.61
N LYS A 259 -7.42 -8.57 -13.78
CA LYS A 259 -7.33 -7.86 -15.06
C LYS A 259 -8.15 -6.59 -15.08
N GLU A 260 -9.32 -6.58 -14.43
CA GLU A 260 -10.13 -5.36 -14.32
C GLU A 260 -9.44 -4.32 -13.43
N ASP A 261 -8.79 -4.75 -12.35
CA ASP A 261 -8.00 -3.84 -11.52
C ASP A 261 -6.73 -3.34 -12.22
N ASP A 262 -6.15 -4.10 -13.15
CA ASP A 262 -5.07 -3.61 -14.03
C ASP A 262 -5.55 -2.45 -14.89
N LYS A 263 -6.72 -2.58 -15.54
CA LYS A 263 -7.29 -1.50 -16.36
C LYS A 263 -7.57 -0.24 -15.55
N LYS A 264 -8.18 -0.39 -14.36
CA LYS A 264 -8.47 0.74 -13.47
C LYS A 264 -7.21 1.45 -13.01
N MET A 265 -6.14 0.71 -12.75
CA MET A 265 -4.86 1.27 -12.32
C MET A 265 -4.22 2.09 -13.45
N GLN A 266 -4.29 1.58 -14.69
CA GLN A 266 -3.82 2.29 -15.88
C GLN A 266 -4.66 3.54 -16.19
N SER A 267 -5.98 3.49 -16.02
CA SER A 267 -6.85 4.65 -16.26
C SER A 267 -6.63 5.78 -15.26
N ASN A 268 -6.33 5.43 -13.99
CA ASN A 268 -6.01 6.43 -12.97
C ASN A 268 -4.70 7.16 -13.27
N ASP A 269 -3.74 6.51 -13.92
CA ASP A 269 -2.46 7.11 -14.33
C ASP A 269 -2.63 7.99 -15.59
N ALA A 270 -3.40 7.51 -16.58
CA ALA A 270 -3.67 8.25 -17.82
C ALA A 270 -4.57 9.49 -17.63
N GLY A 271 -5.49 9.46 -16.65
CA GLY A 271 -6.35 10.61 -16.34
C GLY A 271 -5.60 11.81 -15.75
N SER A 272 -4.44 11.58 -15.13
CA SER A 272 -3.58 12.65 -14.61
C SER A 272 -2.73 13.33 -15.68
N ASP A 273 -2.27 12.61 -16.71
CA ASP A 273 -1.51 13.19 -17.82
C ASP A 273 -2.36 14.17 -18.66
N ALA A 274 -3.62 13.82 -18.95
CA ALA A 274 -4.53 14.67 -19.73
C ALA A 274 -4.90 15.99 -19.03
N SER A 275 -4.82 16.04 -17.70
CA SER A 275 -5.10 17.27 -16.94
C SER A 275 -3.94 18.28 -16.96
N SER A 276 -2.73 17.82 -17.30
CA SER A 276 -1.54 18.68 -17.40
C SER A 276 -1.45 19.42 -18.74
N GLU A 277 -1.89 18.80 -19.85
CA GLU A 277 -1.90 19.44 -21.17
C GLU A 277 -2.99 20.51 -21.32
N ALA A 278 -4.11 20.39 -20.60
CA ALA A 278 -5.21 21.35 -20.68
C ALA A 278 -4.89 22.73 -20.07
N SER A 279 -3.83 22.84 -19.26
CA SER A 279 -3.42 24.10 -18.63
C SER A 279 -2.46 24.95 -19.47
N PHE A 280 -1.95 24.44 -20.60
CA PHE A 280 -0.95 25.14 -21.42
C PHE A 280 -1.52 25.95 -22.60
N TYR A 281 -2.83 25.89 -22.85
CA TYR A 281 -3.51 26.64 -23.92
C TYR A 281 -4.69 27.46 -23.39
N SER A 282 -4.45 28.40 -22.47
CA SER A 282 -5.36 29.54 -22.28
C SER A 282 -4.58 30.79 -21.85
N GLY A 283 -4.01 31.48 -22.83
CA GLY A 283 -3.24 32.69 -22.59
C GLY A 283 -2.59 33.24 -23.85
N THR A 284 -3.34 33.40 -24.95
CA THR A 284 -2.85 34.21 -26.07
C THR A 284 -3.28 35.65 -25.88
N ASP A 285 -2.30 36.47 -25.51
CA ASP A 285 -2.32 37.92 -25.60
C ASP A 285 -2.77 38.37 -27.01
N SER A 286 -3.71 39.30 -27.03
CA SER A 286 -4.21 39.96 -28.24
C SER A 286 -3.19 41.00 -28.74
N PRO A 287 -2.79 40.98 -30.03
CA PRO A 287 -2.03 42.07 -30.61
C PRO A 287 -2.96 43.21 -31.04
N LYS A 288 -2.52 44.43 -30.76
CA LYS A 288 -3.17 45.70 -31.11
C LYS A 288 -3.29 45.89 -32.62
N HIS A 289 -4.45 46.42 -33.02
CA HIS A 289 -4.71 47.01 -34.32
C HIS A 289 -3.84 48.25 -34.56
N GLU A 290 -3.22 48.34 -35.73
CA GLU A 290 -2.91 49.62 -36.38
C GLU A 290 -2.88 49.43 -37.91
N ASP A 291 -3.32 50.49 -38.60
CA ASP A 291 -3.86 50.53 -39.95
C ASP A 291 -2.83 50.40 -41.09
N GLY A 292 -3.28 49.94 -42.26
CA GLY A 292 -2.46 49.88 -43.47
C GLY A 292 -3.22 49.42 -44.71
N GLU A 293 -3.71 50.40 -45.45
CA GLU A 293 -4.57 50.34 -46.62
C GLU A 293 -3.89 49.80 -47.91
N HIS A 294 -4.72 49.51 -48.93
CA HIS A 294 -4.46 49.30 -50.38
C HIS A 294 -4.19 47.88 -50.93
N GLY A 295 -5.06 47.44 -51.86
CA GLY A 295 -4.60 46.71 -53.05
C GLY A 295 -5.43 45.52 -53.57
N ALA A 296 -6.60 45.80 -54.16
CA ALA A 296 -7.25 45.10 -55.27
C ALA A 296 -6.92 43.62 -55.66
N MET A 297 -7.95 42.75 -55.51
CA MET A 297 -8.68 42.06 -56.60
C MET A 297 -7.92 41.14 -57.60
N LYS A 298 -8.15 39.81 -57.55
CA LYS A 298 -8.79 38.98 -58.61
C LYS A 298 -8.54 37.45 -58.52
N LYS A 299 -9.65 36.72 -58.76
CA LYS A 299 -9.84 35.39 -59.41
C LYS A 299 -9.27 34.15 -58.67
N ALA A 300 -10.08 33.16 -58.26
CA ALA A 300 -11.02 32.26 -58.97
C ALA A 300 -10.37 31.11 -59.77
N CYS A 301 -10.76 29.89 -59.34
CA CYS A 301 -11.01 28.65 -60.09
C CYS A 301 -9.94 27.54 -60.14
N ALA A 302 -10.40 26.33 -59.76
CA ALA A 302 -10.08 24.96 -60.22
C ALA A 302 -8.60 24.55 -60.34
N THR A 303 -8.16 23.44 -59.77
CA THR A 303 -8.67 22.05 -59.90
C THR A 303 -8.12 21.21 -58.76
#